data_AF-A0A8C8U9G5-F1
#
_entry.id   AF-A0A8C8U9G5-F1
#
_cell.length_a   1.000
_cell.length_b   1.000
_cell.length_c   1.000
_cell.angle_alpha   90.00
_cell.angle_beta   90.00
_cell.angle_gamma   90.00
#
_symmetry.space_group_name_H-M   'P 1'
#
loop_
_entity.id
_entity.type
_entity.pdbx_description
1 polymer ?
#
loop_
_entity_poly.entity_id
_entity_poly.type
_entity_poly.pdbx_seq_one_letter_code
_entity_poly.pdbx_strand_id
1 'polypeptide(L)'
;MLRASSLTLSGHIKLCFLTLAVFMILAHTSPEGWLKTCFYGLGKCRRECRSNEKKKEICGDSTICCLHISKSKLSNIPLSNTRKKN
;
A
#
# COMPACT_ATOMS: atom_id res chain seq x y z
N MET A 1 -51.74 -2.23 1.55
CA MET A 1 -50.60 -2.33 0.62
C MET A 1 -49.26 -2.32 1.38
N LEU A 2 -48.92 -3.36 2.15
CA LEU A 2 -47.66 -3.42 2.92
C LEU A 2 -46.64 -4.45 2.40
N ARG A 3 -46.96 -5.18 1.33
CA ARG A 3 -46.14 -6.32 0.87
C ARG A 3 -44.91 -5.89 0.05
N ALA A 4 -44.98 -4.77 -0.67
CA ALA A 4 -43.90 -4.31 -1.56
C ALA A 4 -42.62 -3.89 -0.79
N SER A 5 -42.76 -3.31 0.39
CA SER A 5 -41.65 -2.81 1.21
C SER A 5 -40.80 -3.93 1.81
N SER A 6 -41.41 -5.09 2.09
CA SER A 6 -40.71 -6.25 2.67
C SER A 6 -39.85 -7.00 1.63
N LEU A 7 -40.30 -7.06 0.37
CA LEU A 7 -39.54 -7.71 -0.71
C LEU A 7 -38.35 -6.86 -1.17
N THR A 8 -38.50 -5.54 -1.24
CA THR A 8 -37.39 -4.63 -1.58
C THR A 8 -36.33 -4.63 -0.49
N LEU A 9 -36.75 -4.60 0.78
CA LEU A 9 -35.85 -4.69 1.94
C LEU A 9 -35.03 -5.99 1.91
N SER A 10 -35.65 -7.13 1.59
CA SER A 10 -34.96 -8.41 1.46
C SER A 10 -33.90 -8.42 0.34
N GLY A 11 -34.17 -7.76 -0.79
CA GLY A 11 -33.20 -7.61 -1.87
C GLY A 11 -32.05 -6.69 -1.50
N HIS A 12 -32.34 -5.55 -0.86
CA HIS A 12 -31.33 -4.59 -0.42
C HIS A 12 -30.39 -5.18 0.63
N ILE A 13 -30.93 -5.91 1.60
CA ILE A 13 -30.11 -6.60 2.62
C ILE A 13 -29.17 -7.60 1.95
N LYS A 14 -29.67 -8.38 0.98
CA LYS A 14 -28.86 -9.34 0.23
C LYS A 14 -27.75 -8.66 -0.57
N LEU A 15 -28.04 -7.51 -1.19
CA LEU A 15 -27.02 -6.67 -1.85
C LEU A 15 -25.99 -6.14 -0.86
N CYS A 16 -26.40 -5.65 0.31
CA CYS A 16 -25.49 -5.18 1.34
C CYS A 16 -24.52 -6.27 1.77
N PHE A 17 -24.99 -7.50 1.99
CA PHE A 17 -24.13 -8.63 2.32
C PHE A 17 -23.15 -8.98 1.20
N LEU A 18 -23.60 -8.97 -0.06
CA LEU A 18 -22.71 -9.19 -1.21
C LEU A 18 -21.63 -8.12 -1.31
N THR A 19 -22.00 -6.85 -1.16
CA THR A 19 -21.05 -5.72 -1.17
C THR A 19 -20.06 -5.83 -0.01
N LEU A 20 -20.52 -6.14 1.20
CA LEU A 20 -19.66 -6.33 2.37
C LEU A 20 -18.68 -7.50 2.17
N ALA A 21 -19.14 -8.61 1.60
CA ALA A 21 -18.28 -9.76 1.28
C ALA A 21 -17.18 -9.38 0.29
N VAL A 22 -17.52 -8.63 -0.77
CA VAL A 22 -16.55 -8.10 -1.73
C VAL A 22 -15.56 -7.16 -1.04
N PHE A 23 -16.03 -6.21 -0.21
CA PHE A 23 -15.16 -5.31 0.55
C PHE A 23 -14.22 -6.04 1.50
N MET A 24 -14.68 -7.09 2.18
CA MET A 24 -13.83 -7.91 3.06
C MET A 24 -12.72 -8.63 2.27
N ILE A 25 -13.04 -9.16 1.09
CA ILE A 25 -12.04 -9.78 0.21
C ILE A 25 -11.05 -8.73 -0.30
N LEU A 26 -11.52 -7.54 -0.68
CA LEU A 26 -10.65 -6.43 -1.08
C LEU A 26 -9.78 -5.94 0.07
N ALA A 27 -10.26 -5.95 1.31
CA ALA A 27 -9.48 -5.58 2.49
C ALA A 27 -8.41 -6.65 2.82
N HIS A 28 -8.73 -7.94 2.72
CA HIS A 28 -7.76 -9.02 2.91
C HIS A 28 -6.72 -9.12 1.79
N THR A 29 -7.09 -8.78 0.55
CA THR A 29 -6.15 -8.72 -0.58
C THR A 29 -5.45 -7.37 -0.67
N SER A 30 -5.97 -6.35 0.02
CA SER A 30 -5.26 -5.09 0.21
C SER A 30 -3.99 -5.43 0.98
N PRO A 31 -2.81 -5.07 0.45
CA PRO A 31 -1.59 -5.17 1.21
C PRO A 31 -1.68 -4.18 2.38
N GLU A 32 -2.20 -4.66 3.51
CA GLU A 32 -2.25 -4.00 4.84
C GLU A 32 -0.89 -3.40 5.26
N GLY A 33 0.19 -3.78 4.59
CA GLY A 33 1.47 -3.11 4.64
C GLY A 33 1.97 -2.77 3.25
N TRP A 34 1.42 -1.75 2.59
CA TRP A 34 2.26 -0.95 1.69
C TRP A 34 3.27 -0.24 2.57
N LEU A 35 4.32 -0.97 2.96
CA LEU A 35 5.57 -0.43 3.44
C LEU A 35 6.04 0.47 2.29
N LYS A 36 5.54 1.71 2.25
CA LYS A 36 5.64 2.61 1.10
C LYS A 36 7.10 2.58 0.69
N THR A 37 7.36 1.93 -0.44
CA THR A 37 8.70 1.91 -0.96
C THR A 37 8.85 3.25 -1.64
N CYS A 38 9.79 4.05 -1.18
CA CYS A 38 10.07 5.36 -1.73
C CYS A 38 11.18 5.26 -2.76
N PHE A 39 11.37 6.32 -3.53
CA PHE A 39 12.43 6.42 -4.52
C PHE A 39 12.43 5.22 -5.49
N TYR A 40 11.31 5.00 -6.18
CA TYR A 40 11.15 3.93 -7.18
C TYR A 40 11.43 2.51 -6.68
N GLY A 41 11.13 2.20 -5.41
CA GLY A 41 11.38 0.87 -4.85
C GLY A 41 12.77 0.68 -4.23
N LEU A 42 13.65 1.68 -4.31
CA LEU A 42 15.02 1.59 -3.80
C LEU A 42 15.11 1.83 -2.29
N GLY A 43 14.13 2.55 -1.73
CA GLY A 43 14.08 2.92 -0.32
C GLY A 43 12.81 2.42 0.38
N LYS A 44 12.81 2.55 1.70
CA LYS A 44 11.67 2.21 2.56
C LYS A 44 11.31 3.40 3.42
N CYS A 45 10.02 3.70 3.52
CA CYS A 45 9.53 4.72 4.45
C CYS A 45 9.56 4.17 5.87
N ARG A 46 10.25 4.87 6.78
CA ARG A 46 10.35 4.56 8.21
C ARG A 46 10.23 5.85 9.01
N ARG A 47 9.89 5.77 10.30
CA ARG A 47 9.97 6.95 11.19
C ARG A 47 11.41 7.43 11.38
N GLU A 48 12.36 6.48 11.46
CA GLU A 48 13.78 6.76 11.60
C GLU A 48 14.59 5.81 10.70
N CYS A 49 15.68 6.34 10.12
CA CYS A 49 16.58 5.58 9.28
C CYS A 49 17.71 4.96 10.11
N ARG A 50 18.16 3.78 9.71
CA ARG A 50 19.32 3.12 10.34
C ARG A 50 20.61 3.90 10.03
N SER A 51 21.67 3.69 10.82
CA SER A 51 22.98 4.32 10.61
C SER A 51 23.59 4.07 9.22
N ASN A 52 23.22 2.96 8.58
CA ASN A 52 23.69 2.57 7.24
C ASN A 52 22.75 3.05 6.10
N GLU A 53 21.81 3.92 6.42
CA GLU A 53 20.81 4.47 5.49
C GLU A 53 20.90 6.00 5.44
N LYS A 54 20.65 6.58 4.27
CA LYS A 54 20.49 8.03 4.08
C LYS A 54 19.01 8.41 4.10
N LYS A 55 18.71 9.49 4.81
CA LYS A 55 17.43 10.20 4.75
C LYS A 55 17.34 10.94 3.42
N LYS A 56 16.21 10.83 2.73
CA LYS A 56 15.94 11.56 1.47
C LYS A 56 14.70 12.43 1.59
N GLU A 57 13.58 11.96 1.08
CA GLU A 57 12.29 12.69 1.07
C GLU A 57 11.37 12.21 2.20
N ILE A 58 10.32 12.98 2.48
CA ILE A 58 9.25 12.60 3.41
C ILE A 58 8.20 11.81 2.62
N CYS A 59 7.84 10.63 3.11
CA CYS A 59 6.86 9.74 2.47
C CYS A 59 5.40 10.01 2.88
N GLY A 60 5.18 10.79 3.93
CA GLY A 60 3.88 11.09 4.54
C GLY A 60 4.03 11.65 5.95
N ASP A 61 2.93 11.71 6.72
CA ASP A 61 2.75 12.56 7.92
C ASP A 61 3.85 12.51 8.99
N SER A 62 4.65 11.46 9.06
CA SER A 62 5.87 11.43 9.91
C SER A 62 6.90 10.37 9.48
N THR A 63 6.88 9.95 8.21
CA THR A 63 7.79 8.90 7.74
C THR A 63 8.76 9.45 6.71
N ILE A 64 10.02 9.08 6.85
CA ILE A 64 11.13 9.49 6.03
C ILE A 64 11.51 8.33 5.12
N CYS A 65 11.84 8.65 3.87
CA CYS A 65 12.42 7.72 2.94
C CYS A 65 13.86 7.41 3.35
N CYS A 66 14.10 6.15 3.72
CA CYS A 66 15.40 5.62 4.08
C CYS A 66 15.96 4.79 2.93
N LEU A 67 17.13 5.20 2.43
CA LEU A 67 17.83 4.54 1.34
C LEU A 67 19.14 3.94 1.83
N HIS A 68 19.40 2.67 1.53
CA HIS A 68 20.67 2.05 1.90
C HIS A 68 21.83 2.79 1.20
N ILE A 69 22.91 3.09 1.92
CA ILE A 69 24.04 3.88 1.40
C ILE A 69 24.63 3.27 0.13
N SER A 70 24.72 1.94 0.03
CA SER A 70 25.19 1.24 -1.18
C SER A 70 24.30 1.47 -2.40
N LYS A 71 22.98 1.63 -2.20
CA LYS A 71 22.02 1.95 -3.28
C LYS A 71 21.93 3.45 -3.55
N SER A 72 22.34 4.29 -2.59
CA SER A 72 22.36 5.75 -2.76
C SER A 72 23.46 6.25 -3.71
N LYS A 73 24.58 5.52 -3.86
CA LYS A 73 25.59 5.84 -4.89
C LYS A 73 25.06 5.62 -6.31
N LEU A 74 24.10 4.70 -6.46
CA LEU A 74 23.50 4.37 -7.75
C LEU A 74 22.43 5.38 -8.16
N SER A 75 21.95 6.26 -7.27
CA SER A 75 20.91 7.25 -7.61
C SER A 75 21.40 8.43 -8.46
N ASN A 76 22.71 8.55 -8.69
CA ASN A 76 23.27 9.50 -9.67
C ASN A 76 23.38 8.89 -11.08
N ILE A 77 23.00 7.62 -11.24
CA ILE A 77 23.00 6.90 -12.49
C ILE A 77 21.54 6.48 -12.75
N PRO A 78 20.93 6.80 -13.90
CA PRO A 78 19.59 6.34 -14.20
C PRO A 78 19.61 4.81 -14.26
N LEU A 79 19.13 4.14 -13.21
CA LEU A 79 19.09 2.69 -13.16
C LEU A 79 17.90 2.19 -13.97
N SER A 80 18.10 2.07 -15.28
CA SER A 80 17.39 1.06 -16.03
C SER A 80 17.83 -0.31 -15.51
N ASN A 81 16.86 -1.06 -15.00
CA ASN A 81 16.80 -2.51 -15.02
C ASN A 81 17.91 -3.29 -14.27
N THR A 82 17.59 -3.88 -13.11
CA THR A 82 18.17 -5.20 -12.79
C THR A 82 17.25 -6.04 -11.91
N ARG A 83 16.69 -7.06 -12.56
CA ARG A 83 16.22 -8.31 -11.97
C ARG A 83 17.15 -8.80 -10.86
N LYS A 84 16.57 -9.21 -9.74
CA LYS A 84 17.00 -10.42 -9.03
C LYS A 84 15.84 -10.94 -8.17
N LYS A 85 15.13 -11.95 -8.68
CA LYS A 85 14.42 -12.91 -7.84
C LYS A 85 14.85 -14.29 -8.34
N ASN A 86 15.37 -15.04 -7.37
CA ASN A 86 15.95 -16.38 -7.42
C ASN A 86 15.01 -17.40 -8.06
#